data_AF-A0A7V1LZB6-F1
#
_entry.id   AF-A0A7V1LZB6-F1
#
_cell.length_a   1.000
_cell.length_b   1.000
_cell.length_c   1.000
_cell.angle_alpha   90.00
_cell.angle_beta   90.00
_cell.angle_gamma   90.00
#
_symmetry.space_group_name_H-M   'P 1'
#
loop_
_entity.id
_entity.type
_entity.pdbx_description
1 polymer ?
#
loop_
_entity_poly.entity_id
_entity_poly.type
_entity_poly.pdbx_seq_one_letter_code
_entity_poly.pdbx_strand_id
1 'polypeptide(L)'
;MNTPNPTPRTTTRRAFSFLEAVLAAALLGIIAASIFSTLGYIWNAEHDDTDRLGAAEVANRVLISYLDDNTSTRRLPDVIHYGKRDYRWKLDEHDVRLEEPNRRARITAGTPGAVPNALVHLKEISVTAWLDDGTPETLTPGTTPAVRLNRLVNPIAYRGADTIDRLLNSPERRSDLFRNLTGFEAPDSGGTQ
;
A
#
# COMPACT_ATOMS: atom_id res chain seq x y z
N MET A 1 -24.53 87.53 37.20
CA MET A 1 -24.62 86.49 36.15
C MET A 1 -23.22 85.93 35.96
N ASN A 2 -22.92 84.76 36.54
CA ASN A 2 -21.63 84.07 36.41
C ASN A 2 -21.93 82.66 35.91
N THR A 3 -21.47 82.34 34.69
CA THR A 3 -21.54 80.98 34.16
C THR A 3 -20.43 80.14 34.78
N PRO A 4 -20.73 78.98 35.41
CA PRO A 4 -19.70 78.12 35.98
C PRO A 4 -18.82 77.54 34.86
N ASN A 5 -17.51 77.68 35.04
CA ASN A 5 -16.50 77.20 34.12
C ASN A 5 -16.49 75.64 34.15
N PRO A 6 -16.58 74.92 33.01
CA PRO A 6 -16.55 73.47 33.03
C PRO A 6 -15.18 72.99 33.51
N THR A 7 -15.15 72.22 34.59
CA THR A 7 -13.93 71.56 35.07
C THR A 7 -13.52 70.48 34.06
N PRO A 8 -12.24 70.42 33.65
CA PRO A 8 -11.77 69.36 32.78
C PRO A 8 -11.90 68.03 33.51
N ARG A 9 -12.72 67.11 32.97
CA ARG A 9 -12.76 65.73 33.44
C ARG A 9 -11.42 65.10 33.04
N THR A 10 -10.55 64.88 34.02
CA THR A 10 -9.36 64.05 33.84
C THR A 10 -9.82 62.64 33.49
N THR A 11 -9.84 62.33 32.20
CA THR A 11 -9.91 60.94 31.74
C THR A 11 -8.64 60.25 32.19
N THR A 12 -8.74 59.48 33.27
CA THR A 12 -7.71 58.52 33.68
C THR A 12 -7.55 57.52 32.54
N ARG A 13 -6.60 57.78 31.63
CA ARG A 13 -6.14 56.76 30.70
C ARG A 13 -5.58 55.66 31.59
N ARG A 14 -6.27 54.52 31.69
CA ARG A 14 -5.71 53.32 32.29
C ARG A 14 -4.44 53.02 31.50
N ALA A 15 -3.29 53.32 32.08
CA ALA A 15 -2.02 52.88 31.54
C ALA A 15 -2.10 51.36 31.48
N PHE A 16 -1.95 50.82 30.27
CA PHE A 16 -1.88 49.38 30.02
C PHE A 16 -0.86 48.80 31.01
N SER A 17 -1.31 47.93 31.91
CA SER A 17 -0.41 47.47 32.97
C SER A 17 0.67 46.60 32.35
N PHE A 18 1.91 46.67 32.86
CA PHE A 18 2.99 45.81 32.40
C PHE A 18 2.60 44.32 32.43
N LEU A 19 1.83 43.92 33.45
CA LEU A 19 1.30 42.57 33.59
C LEU A 19 0.34 42.19 32.44
N GLU A 20 -0.50 43.11 31.98
CA GLU A 20 -1.41 42.90 30.86
C GLU A 20 -0.64 42.71 29.54
N ALA A 21 0.41 43.50 29.32
CA ALA A 21 1.28 43.35 28.15
C ALA A 21 2.03 42.00 28.15
N VAL A 22 2.56 41.58 29.31
CA VAL A 22 3.23 40.28 29.45
C VAL A 22 2.24 39.12 29.27
N LEU A 23 1.04 39.21 29.85
CA LEU A 23 0.01 38.19 29.68
C LEU A 23 -0.44 38.10 28.21
N ALA A 24 -0.65 39.23 27.55
CA ALA A 24 -1.00 39.27 26.13
C ALA A 24 0.10 38.64 25.26
N ALA A 25 1.37 38.97 25.53
CA ALA A 25 2.51 38.37 24.84
C ALA A 25 2.62 36.86 25.08
N ALA A 26 2.39 36.40 26.31
CA ALA A 26 2.40 34.98 26.65
C ALA A 26 1.27 34.22 25.94
N LEU A 27 0.04 34.74 25.94
CA LEU A 27 -1.08 34.15 25.24
C LEU A 27 -0.85 34.11 23.72
N LEU A 28 -0.31 35.19 23.16
CA LEU A 28 0.06 35.23 21.75
C LEU A 28 1.13 34.19 21.42
N GLY A 29 2.13 34.02 22.28
CA GLY A 29 3.17 32.99 22.13
C GLY A 29 2.59 31.58 22.13
N ILE A 30 1.66 31.27 23.03
CA ILE A 30 0.99 29.96 23.09
C ILE A 30 0.16 29.71 21.81
N ILE A 31 -0.59 30.71 21.35
CA ILE A 31 -1.40 30.60 20.13
C ILE A 31 -0.48 30.40 18.91
N ALA A 32 0.59 31.18 18.80
CA ALA A 32 1.56 31.05 17.72
C ALA A 32 2.20 29.64 17.71
N ALA A 33 2.66 29.16 18.87
CA ALA A 33 3.22 27.81 19.00
C ALA A 33 2.22 26.72 18.60
N SER A 34 0.95 26.87 18.97
CA SER A 34 -0.13 25.95 18.57
C SER A 34 -0.30 25.92 17.05
N ILE A 35 -0.35 27.08 16.39
CA ILE A 35 -0.50 27.18 14.93
C ILE A 35 0.72 26.57 14.21
N PHE A 36 1.94 26.85 14.66
CA PHE A 36 3.12 26.26 14.03
C PHE A 36 3.19 24.75 14.23
N SER A 37 2.75 24.25 15.39
CA SER A 37 2.64 22.81 15.66
C SER A 37 1.66 22.12 14.70
N THR A 38 0.47 22.69 14.50
CA THR A 38 -0.52 22.11 13.59
C THR A 38 -0.06 22.14 12.14
N LEU A 39 0.59 23.23 11.70
CA LEU A 39 1.18 23.32 10.37
C LEU A 39 2.27 22.27 10.15
N GLY A 40 3.17 22.09 11.13
CA GLY A 40 4.21 21.07 11.07
C GLY A 40 3.62 19.66 10.99
N TYR A 41 2.57 19.38 11.76
CA TYR A 41 1.86 18.11 11.70
C TYR A 41 1.24 17.85 10.31
N ILE A 42 0.52 18.83 9.74
CA ILE A 42 -0.12 18.70 8.42
C ILE A 42 0.94 18.43 7.34
N TRP A 43 2.06 19.14 7.38
CA TRP A 43 3.12 19.00 6.39
C TRP A 43 3.74 17.60 6.40
N ASN A 44 3.99 17.06 7.60
CA ASN A 44 4.52 15.70 7.76
C ASN A 44 3.50 14.65 7.32
N ALA A 45 2.23 14.83 7.68
CA ALA A 45 1.15 13.93 7.25
C ALA A 45 1.01 13.89 5.71
N GLU A 46 1.11 15.05 5.05
CA GLU A 46 1.07 15.13 3.58
C GLU A 46 2.25 14.41 2.93
N HIS A 47 3.46 14.50 3.51
CA HIS A 47 4.63 13.78 3.02
C HIS A 47 4.44 12.26 3.14
N ASP A 48 4.01 11.79 4.30
CA ASP A 48 3.75 10.37 4.55
C ASP A 48 2.67 9.81 3.61
N ASP A 49 1.59 10.56 3.40
CA ASP A 49 0.49 10.17 2.52
C ASP A 49 0.94 10.13 1.05
N THR A 50 1.75 11.10 0.63
CA THR A 50 2.34 11.11 -0.73
C THR A 50 3.23 9.90 -0.95
N ASP A 51 4.04 9.52 0.05
CA ASP A 51 4.94 8.37 -0.03
C ASP A 51 4.20 7.05 -0.06
N ARG A 52 3.16 6.91 0.78
CA ARG A 52 2.27 5.76 0.75
C ARG A 52 1.52 5.64 -0.56
N LEU A 53 1.06 6.74 -1.13
CA LEU A 53 0.38 6.73 -2.42
C LEU A 53 1.32 6.28 -3.54
N GLY A 54 2.55 6.78 -3.57
CA GLY A 54 3.57 6.33 -4.53
C GLY A 54 3.89 4.85 -4.36
N ALA A 55 4.08 4.37 -3.13
CA ALA A 55 4.28 2.96 -2.85
C ALA A 55 3.08 2.10 -3.29
N ALA A 56 1.84 2.56 -3.03
CA ALA A 56 0.63 1.87 -3.48
C ALA A 56 0.55 1.76 -5.00
N GLU A 57 0.92 2.82 -5.72
CA GLU A 57 0.93 2.79 -7.17
C GLU A 57 2.00 1.85 -7.73
N VAL A 58 3.21 1.90 -7.17
CA VAL A 58 4.29 0.97 -7.54
C VAL A 58 3.86 -0.48 -7.29
N ALA A 59 3.30 -0.78 -6.11
CA ALA A 59 2.78 -2.10 -5.79
C ALA A 59 1.69 -2.55 -6.80
N ASN A 60 0.78 -1.65 -7.16
CA ASN A 60 -0.27 -1.94 -8.14
C ASN A 60 0.30 -2.20 -9.54
N ARG A 61 1.30 -1.43 -9.98
CA ARG A 61 1.97 -1.62 -11.29
C ARG A 61 2.70 -2.97 -11.35
N VAL A 62 3.43 -3.33 -10.30
CA VAL A 62 4.10 -4.63 -10.18
C VAL A 62 3.06 -5.76 -10.24
N LEU A 63 1.97 -5.63 -9.48
CA LEU A 63 0.88 -6.61 -9.47
C LEU A 63 0.23 -6.75 -10.85
N ILE A 64 -0.08 -5.65 -11.53
CA ILE A 64 -0.66 -5.69 -12.89
C ILE A 64 0.32 -6.35 -13.87
N SER A 65 1.61 -6.02 -13.78
CA SER A 65 2.64 -6.65 -14.62
C SER A 65 2.71 -8.15 -14.40
N TYR A 66 2.61 -8.60 -13.14
CA TYR A 66 2.49 -10.02 -12.80
C TYR A 66 1.27 -10.68 -13.42
N LEU A 67 0.12 -10.01 -13.38
CA LEU A 67 -1.14 -10.54 -13.90
C LEU A 67 -1.18 -10.61 -15.43
N ASP A 68 -0.49 -9.70 -16.11
CA ASP A 68 -0.32 -9.77 -17.57
C ASP A 68 0.68 -10.87 -17.95
N ASP A 69 1.81 -10.92 -17.24
CA ASP A 69 2.90 -11.85 -17.49
C ASP A 69 3.73 -12.11 -16.22
N ASN A 70 3.57 -13.28 -15.61
CA ASN A 70 4.29 -13.66 -14.40
C ASN A 70 5.83 -13.74 -14.60
N THR A 71 6.31 -13.92 -15.83
CA THR A 71 7.75 -13.94 -16.15
C THR A 71 8.34 -12.54 -16.26
N SER A 72 7.49 -11.53 -16.52
CA SER A 72 7.92 -10.14 -16.70
C SER A 72 8.40 -9.51 -15.40
N THR A 73 7.85 -9.91 -14.25
CA THR A 73 8.23 -9.35 -12.95
C THR A 73 9.68 -9.64 -12.58
N ARG A 74 10.24 -10.76 -13.04
CA ARG A 74 11.68 -11.08 -12.85
C ARG A 74 12.62 -10.15 -13.61
N ARG A 75 12.10 -9.38 -14.57
CA ARG A 75 12.86 -8.39 -15.35
C ARG A 75 12.70 -6.97 -14.81
N LEU A 76 11.81 -6.77 -13.84
CA LEU A 76 11.65 -5.47 -13.21
C LEU A 76 12.90 -5.19 -12.34
N PRO A 77 13.37 -3.94 -12.30
CA PRO A 77 14.48 -3.57 -11.42
C PRO A 77 14.04 -3.64 -9.96
N ASP A 78 14.97 -3.94 -9.05
CA ASP A 78 14.72 -3.98 -7.60
C ASP A 78 14.26 -2.62 -7.04
N VAL A 79 14.66 -1.54 -7.71
CA VAL A 79 14.25 -0.16 -7.40
C VAL A 79 13.51 0.41 -8.59
N ILE A 80 12.30 0.90 -8.34
CA ILE A 80 11.41 1.52 -9.33
C ILE A 80 11.37 3.02 -9.04
N HIS A 81 11.82 3.81 -10.00
CA HIS A 81 11.72 5.26 -9.95
C HIS A 81 10.28 5.71 -10.25
N TYR A 82 9.67 6.44 -9.33
CA TYR A 82 8.31 6.96 -9.50
C TYR A 82 8.20 8.41 -9.02
N GLY A 83 7.92 9.31 -9.96
CA GLY A 83 7.87 10.75 -9.69
C GLY A 83 9.25 11.31 -9.33
N LYS A 84 9.44 11.69 -8.06
CA LYS A 84 10.71 12.23 -7.54
C LYS A 84 11.35 11.30 -6.50
N ARG A 85 10.81 10.09 -6.35
CA ARG A 85 11.10 9.16 -5.26
C ARG A 85 11.43 7.80 -5.85
N ASP A 86 12.22 7.04 -5.12
CA ASP A 86 12.58 5.68 -5.46
C ASP A 86 11.85 4.71 -4.54
N TYR A 87 11.42 3.57 -5.08
CA TYR A 87 10.67 2.58 -4.33
C TYR A 87 11.24 1.20 -4.56
N ARG A 88 11.42 0.45 -3.47
CA ARG A 88 11.70 -0.98 -3.51
C ARG A 88 10.42 -1.77 -3.48
N TRP A 89 10.51 -3.01 -3.93
CA TRP A 89 9.36 -3.91 -3.89
C TRP A 89 9.79 -5.35 -3.66
N LYS A 90 8.81 -6.14 -3.22
CA LYS A 90 8.90 -7.58 -3.06
C LYS A 90 7.58 -8.21 -3.45
N LEU A 91 7.64 -9.32 -4.17
CA LEU A 91 6.48 -10.13 -4.52
C LEU A 91 6.60 -11.49 -3.82
N ASP A 92 5.53 -11.88 -3.14
CA ASP A 92 5.39 -13.18 -2.49
C ASP A 92 4.17 -13.90 -3.09
N GLU A 93 4.32 -15.19 -3.41
CA GLU A 93 3.24 -16.06 -3.90
C GLU A 93 2.90 -17.10 -2.84
N HIS A 94 1.61 -17.28 -2.56
CA HIS A 94 1.13 -18.32 -1.66
C HIS A 94 0.01 -19.12 -2.33
N ASP A 95 0.06 -20.45 -2.25
CA ASP A 95 -1.01 -21.30 -2.73
C ASP A 95 -2.17 -21.29 -1.71
N VAL A 96 -3.38 -21.02 -2.21
CA VAL A 96 -4.61 -20.96 -1.41
C VAL A 96 -5.52 -22.10 -1.83
N ARG A 97 -5.77 -23.01 -0.89
CA ARG A 97 -6.72 -24.11 -1.07
C ARG A 97 -8.05 -23.76 -0.43
N LEU A 98 -9.11 -23.74 -1.23
CA LEU A 98 -10.47 -23.64 -0.71
C LEU A 98 -10.92 -25.01 -0.20
N GLU A 99 -11.13 -25.13 1.11
CA GLU A 99 -11.77 -26.30 1.69
C GLU A 99 -13.28 -26.11 1.72
N GLU A 100 -14.03 -26.99 1.06
CA GLU A 100 -15.49 -26.99 1.17
C GLU A 100 -15.90 -27.51 2.56
N PRO A 101 -16.60 -26.71 3.39
CA PRO A 101 -16.98 -27.12 4.75
C PRO A 101 -17.98 -28.29 4.76
N ASN A 102 -18.62 -28.60 3.64
CA ASN A 102 -19.66 -29.64 3.54
C ASN A 102 -19.47 -30.55 2.31
N ARG A 103 -18.29 -31.13 2.16
CA ARG A 103 -17.98 -32.14 1.11
C ARG A 103 -18.99 -33.31 1.07
N ARG A 104 -19.66 -33.59 2.20
CA ARG A 104 -20.67 -34.67 2.35
C ARG A 104 -22.08 -34.30 1.88
N ALA A 105 -22.41 -33.01 1.73
CA ALA A 105 -23.76 -32.57 1.36
C ALA A 105 -23.99 -32.54 -0.17
N ARG A 106 -22.95 -32.70 -0.98
CA ARG A 106 -23.02 -32.71 -2.45
C ARG A 106 -23.17 -34.13 -3.01
N ILE A 107 -24.24 -34.81 -2.61
CA ILE A 107 -24.78 -35.95 -3.38
C ILE A 107 -25.96 -35.38 -4.17
N THR A 108 -25.68 -34.69 -5.28
CA THR A 108 -26.72 -34.33 -6.26
C THR A 108 -26.53 -35.25 -7.45
N ALA A 109 -27.45 -36.21 -7.60
CA ALA A 109 -27.65 -37.07 -8.77
C ALA A 109 -26.37 -37.74 -9.35
N GLY A 110 -25.83 -38.73 -8.64
CA GLY A 110 -25.06 -39.84 -9.26
C GLY A 110 -23.69 -39.53 -9.87
N THR A 111 -23.19 -38.29 -9.79
CA THR A 111 -21.84 -37.94 -10.26
C THR A 111 -20.99 -37.57 -9.04
N PRO A 112 -19.80 -38.16 -8.81
CA PRO A 112 -18.88 -37.69 -7.79
C PRO A 112 -18.62 -36.20 -8.02
N GLY A 113 -18.99 -35.36 -7.06
CA GLY A 113 -18.92 -33.92 -7.17
C GLY A 113 -17.49 -33.44 -7.30
N ALA A 114 -16.97 -33.44 -8.52
CA ALA A 114 -15.73 -32.75 -8.86
C ALA A 114 -15.98 -31.25 -8.63
N VAL A 115 -15.31 -30.69 -7.62
CA VAL A 115 -15.08 -29.24 -7.61
C VAL A 115 -14.29 -28.95 -8.88
N PRO A 116 -14.71 -28.01 -9.76
CA PRO A 116 -13.90 -27.65 -10.92
C PRO A 116 -12.48 -27.32 -10.45
N ASN A 117 -11.44 -27.99 -10.98
CA ASN A 117 -10.04 -27.77 -10.55
C ASN A 117 -9.64 -26.28 -10.57
N ALA A 118 -10.27 -25.48 -11.45
CA ALA A 118 -10.13 -24.04 -11.51
C ALA A 118 -10.55 -23.27 -10.24
N LEU A 119 -11.36 -23.86 -9.35
CA LEU A 119 -11.73 -23.29 -8.05
C LEU A 119 -10.85 -23.81 -6.90
N VAL A 120 -10.05 -24.85 -7.13
CA VAL A 120 -9.25 -25.51 -6.08
C VAL A 120 -7.85 -24.93 -5.98
N HIS A 121 -7.31 -24.41 -7.09
CA HIS A 121 -5.97 -23.83 -7.16
C HIS A 121 -6.07 -22.31 -7.30
N LEU A 122 -6.27 -21.61 -6.19
CA LEU A 122 -6.09 -20.16 -6.14
C LEU A 122 -4.68 -19.84 -5.66
N LYS A 123 -4.13 -18.74 -6.11
CA LYS A 123 -2.91 -18.15 -5.55
C LYS A 123 -3.23 -16.82 -4.90
N GLU A 124 -2.68 -16.56 -3.72
CA GLU A 124 -2.58 -15.23 -3.16
C GLU A 124 -1.25 -14.62 -3.61
N ILE A 125 -1.34 -13.52 -4.36
CA ILE A 125 -0.19 -12.73 -4.76
C ILE A 125 -0.13 -11.52 -3.84
N SER A 126 0.97 -11.39 -3.11
CA SER A 126 1.24 -10.25 -2.24
C SER A 126 2.38 -9.43 -2.81
N VAL A 127 2.14 -8.15 -3.07
CA VAL A 127 3.19 -7.20 -3.44
C VAL A 127 3.33 -6.19 -2.32
N THR A 128 4.53 -6.10 -1.76
CA THR A 128 4.90 -5.05 -0.81
C THR A 128 5.82 -4.07 -1.51
N ALA A 129 5.50 -2.78 -1.48
CA ALA A 129 6.38 -1.73 -1.97
C ALA A 129 6.62 -0.71 -0.85
N TRP A 130 7.81 -0.14 -0.80
CA TRP A 130 8.21 0.81 0.24
C TRP A 130 9.21 1.82 -0.30
N LEU A 131 9.27 2.98 0.34
CA LEU A 131 10.16 4.07 -0.04
C LEU A 131 11.64 3.66 0.14
N ASP A 132 12.45 3.90 -0.89
CA ASP A 132 13.92 3.86 -0.82
C ASP A 132 14.42 5.31 -0.71
N ASP A 133 14.98 5.66 0.45
CA ASP A 133 15.58 6.96 0.72
C ASP A 133 17.11 6.95 0.54
N GLY A 134 17.66 5.85 0.01
CA GLY A 134 19.08 5.65 -0.20
C GLY A 134 19.86 5.20 1.04
N THR A 135 19.20 5.03 2.19
CA THR A 135 19.85 4.50 3.40
C THR A 135 19.89 2.97 3.41
N PRO A 136 20.87 2.34 4.08
CA PRO A 136 20.93 0.88 4.20
C PRO A 136 19.70 0.24 4.88
N GLU A 137 18.99 1.00 5.71
CA GLU A 137 17.81 0.55 6.45
C GLU A 137 16.64 0.22 5.53
N THR A 138 16.58 0.85 4.35
CA THR A 138 15.53 0.62 3.34
C THR A 138 15.68 -0.69 2.57
N LEU A 139 16.77 -1.44 2.78
CA LEU A 139 16.92 -2.76 2.18
C LEU A 139 15.89 -3.76 2.73
N THR A 140 15.31 -3.48 3.89
CA THR A 140 14.31 -4.32 4.55
C THR A 140 12.92 -3.68 4.50
N PRO A 141 11.86 -4.39 4.08
CA PRO A 141 10.50 -3.86 4.11
C PRO A 141 10.08 -3.47 5.54
N GLY A 142 9.41 -2.32 5.69
CA GLY A 142 8.77 -1.89 6.93
C GLY A 142 9.54 -0.86 7.77
N THR A 143 10.74 -0.47 7.37
CA THR A 143 11.52 0.63 7.98
C THR A 143 11.08 2.00 7.49
N THR A 144 10.59 2.09 6.25
CA THR A 144 10.05 3.29 5.62
C THR A 144 8.55 3.14 5.33
N PRO A 145 7.84 4.22 4.93
CA PRO A 145 6.46 4.11 4.48
C PRO A 145 6.30 3.01 3.43
N ALA A 146 5.41 2.07 3.71
CA ALA A 146 5.21 0.86 2.92
C ALA A 146 3.73 0.57 2.71
N VAL A 147 3.41 -0.05 1.58
CA VAL A 147 2.07 -0.55 1.26
C VAL A 147 2.18 -1.98 0.78
N ARG A 148 1.27 -2.84 1.27
CA ARG A 148 1.12 -4.21 0.80
C ARG A 148 -0.25 -4.38 0.14
N LEU A 149 -0.23 -4.87 -1.09
CA LEU A 149 -1.43 -5.23 -1.84
C LEU A 149 -1.49 -6.75 -1.99
N ASN A 150 -2.62 -7.33 -1.61
CA ASN A 150 -2.87 -8.76 -1.77
C ASN A 150 -3.99 -8.97 -2.78
N ARG A 151 -3.82 -9.97 -3.66
CA ARG A 151 -4.86 -10.35 -4.63
C ARG A 151 -4.92 -11.85 -4.78
N LEU A 152 -6.14 -12.37 -4.67
CA LEU A 152 -6.43 -13.75 -5.05
C LEU A 152 -6.58 -13.86 -6.57
N VAL A 153 -5.83 -14.77 -7.16
CA VAL A 153 -5.78 -14.99 -8.60
C VAL A 153 -6.01 -16.47 -8.90
N ASN A 154 -6.70 -16.73 -10.00
CA ASN A 154 -6.74 -18.06 -10.57
C ASN A 154 -5.62 -18.15 -11.62
N PRO A 155 -4.60 -19.00 -11.42
CA PRO A 155 -3.44 -19.10 -12.32
C PRO A 155 -3.80 -19.68 -13.71
N ILE A 156 -5.01 -20.23 -13.87
CA ILE A 156 -5.49 -20.83 -15.12
C ILE A 156 -6.39 -19.83 -15.89
N ALA A 157 -6.81 -18.73 -15.27
CA ALA A 157 -7.69 -17.74 -15.90
C ALA A 157 -6.88 -16.79 -16.79
N TYR A 158 -6.67 -17.18 -18.05
CA TYR A 158 -6.04 -16.33 -19.06
C TYR A 158 -6.94 -15.14 -19.40
N ARG A 159 -6.38 -13.93 -19.35
CA ARG A 159 -7.09 -12.68 -19.62
C ARG A 159 -6.60 -12.08 -20.94
N GLY A 160 -7.41 -12.21 -21.99
CA GLY A 160 -7.17 -11.60 -23.30
C GLY A 160 -6.55 -12.53 -24.36
N ALA A 161 -6.76 -12.19 -25.64
CA ALA A 161 -6.26 -12.94 -26.79
C ALA A 161 -4.72 -12.95 -26.86
N ASP A 162 -4.08 -11.80 -26.58
CA ASP A 162 -2.62 -11.66 -26.60
C ASP A 162 -1.91 -12.53 -25.55
N THR A 163 -2.58 -12.77 -24.43
CA THR A 163 -2.05 -13.65 -23.36
C THR A 163 -2.09 -15.11 -23.80
N ILE A 164 -3.14 -15.51 -24.54
CA ILE A 164 -3.26 -16.84 -25.15
C ILE A 164 -2.21 -17.00 -26.25
N ASP A 165 -2.02 -16.00 -27.11
CA ASP A 165 -0.99 -16.05 -28.16
C ASP A 165 0.43 -16.15 -27.56
N ARG A 166 0.74 -15.35 -26.53
CA ARG A 166 2.04 -15.43 -25.82
C ARG A 166 2.24 -16.78 -25.13
N LEU A 167 1.18 -17.37 -24.58
CA LEU A 167 1.18 -18.70 -23.96
C LEU A 167 1.48 -19.80 -25.00
N LEU A 168 0.78 -19.79 -26.13
CA LEU A 168 0.94 -20.79 -27.19
C LEU A 168 2.33 -20.75 -27.81
N ASN A 169 2.92 -19.56 -27.91
CA ASN A 169 4.23 -19.34 -28.52
C ASN A 169 5.41 -19.52 -27.55
N SER A 170 5.19 -19.70 -26.23
CA SER A 170 6.27 -19.84 -25.24
C SER A 170 6.36 -21.28 -24.69
N PRO A 171 7.47 -22.02 -24.89
CA PRO A 171 7.62 -23.39 -24.39
C PRO A 171 7.50 -23.52 -22.86
N GLU A 172 8.07 -22.57 -22.12
CA GLU A 172 8.04 -22.53 -20.65
C GLU A 172 6.61 -22.38 -20.12
N ARG A 173 5.83 -21.46 -20.71
CA ARG A 173 4.46 -21.19 -20.27
C ARG A 173 3.50 -22.35 -20.57
N ARG A 174 3.74 -23.09 -21.66
CA ARG A 174 3.00 -24.33 -21.94
C ARG A 174 3.25 -25.38 -20.87
N SER A 175 4.51 -25.56 -20.46
CA SER A 175 4.86 -26.50 -19.38
C SER A 175 4.19 -26.14 -18.06
N ASP A 176 4.14 -24.84 -17.70
CA ASP A 176 3.46 -24.37 -16.49
C ASP A 176 1.94 -24.59 -16.55
N LEU A 177 1.32 -24.35 -17.72
CA LEU A 177 -0.10 -24.68 -17.93
C LEU A 177 -0.36 -26.18 -17.76
N PHE A 178 0.46 -27.03 -18.39
CA PHE A 178 0.30 -28.48 -18.26
C PHE A 178 0.45 -28.91 -16.81
N ARG A 179 1.43 -28.38 -16.07
CA ARG A 179 1.60 -28.64 -14.64
C ARG A 179 0.35 -28.25 -13.84
N ASN A 180 -0.17 -27.05 -14.08
CA ASN A 180 -1.35 -26.53 -13.39
C ASN A 180 -2.65 -27.25 -13.76
N LEU A 181 -2.80 -27.75 -15.00
CA LEU A 181 -3.98 -28.50 -15.45
C LEU A 181 -3.96 -29.96 -14.99
N THR A 182 -2.79 -30.59 -15.01
CA THR A 182 -2.63 -32.02 -14.73
C THR A 182 -2.40 -32.31 -13.24
N GLY A 183 -2.05 -31.30 -12.45
CA GLY A 183 -1.87 -31.43 -11.00
C GLY A 183 -0.67 -32.29 -10.60
N PHE A 184 0.22 -32.64 -11.53
CA PHE A 184 1.45 -33.33 -11.23
C PHE A 184 2.47 -32.34 -10.65
N GLU A 185 2.56 -32.28 -9.32
CA GLU A 185 3.79 -31.86 -8.66
C GLU A 185 4.92 -32.79 -9.13
N ALA A 186 6.00 -32.21 -9.65
CA ALA A 186 7.23 -32.98 -9.83
C ALA A 186 7.59 -33.56 -8.45
N PRO A 187 7.96 -34.85 -8.34
CA PRO A 187 8.32 -35.43 -7.06
C PRO A 187 9.45 -34.58 -6.48
N ASP A 188 9.25 -34.12 -5.24
CA ASP A 188 10.27 -33.46 -4.45
C ASP A 188 11.56 -34.27 -4.62
N SER A 189 12.57 -33.68 -5.26
CA SER A 189 13.93 -34.23 -5.26
C SER A 189 14.59 -33.96 -3.89
N GLY A 190 13.84 -34.22 -2.82
CA GLY A 190 14.15 -33.95 -1.43
C GLY A 190 14.06 -35.23 -0.60
N GLY A 191 15.15 -35.99 -0.59
CA GLY A 191 15.36 -37.20 0.21
C GLY A 191 16.15 -38.22 -0.61
N THR A 192 17.40 -38.56 -0.34
CA THR A 192 18.08 -38.67 0.95
C THR A 192 19.59 -38.84 0.71
N GLN A 193 20.38 -38.37 1.68
CA GLN A 193 21.83 -38.50 1.92
C GLN A 193 22.77 -37.56 1.17
#